data_AF-A0A6G0RI71-F1
#
_entry.id   AF-A0A6G0RI71-F1
#
_cell.length_a   1.000
_cell.length_b   1.000
_cell.length_c   1.000
_cell.angle_alpha   90.00
_cell.angle_beta   90.00
_cell.angle_gamma   90.00
#
_symmetry.space_group_name_H-M   'P 1'
#
loop_
_entity.id
_entity.type
_entity.pdbx_description
1 polymer ?
#
loop_
_entity_poly.entity_id
_entity_poly.type
_entity_poly.pdbx_seq_one_letter_code
_entity_poly.pdbx_strand_id
1 'polypeptide(L)'
;MDHRGTGKSTHLKCEKTQSAASELQDPTDLDPPRIPACAKELEERYGDLAAFSTTSAAIDLASFISDYGNDFSTTVYGLKYGSLWVERLMHLNPPEVTGYVFDGPTTTSGAALENFYNVSSLNVASSEVADAFLDLCAEDSECNAHFGKKGLKATLAHLKARLDNNPTSTCAKLVTSLEYGEKTDPPSMALQNILGTLLGDMTMRTLIPPIVYM
;
A
#
# COMPACT_ATOMS: atom_id res chain seq x y z
N MET A 1 17.19 -10.56 -5.86
CA MET A 1 16.68 -11.92 -6.06
C MET A 1 15.17 -11.87 -6.01
N ASP A 2 14.48 -12.67 -6.81
CA ASP A 2 13.05 -12.91 -6.58
C ASP A 2 12.95 -13.97 -5.48
N HIS A 3 12.21 -13.73 -4.40
CA HIS A 3 12.05 -14.76 -3.38
C HIS A 3 11.11 -15.86 -3.89
N ARG A 4 11.22 -17.05 -3.30
CA ARG A 4 10.35 -18.19 -3.62
C ARG A 4 8.88 -17.79 -3.73
N GLY A 5 8.23 -18.21 -4.81
CA GLY A 5 6.82 -17.91 -5.04
C GLY A 5 6.55 -16.62 -5.82
N THR A 6 7.58 -15.87 -6.20
CA THR A 6 7.43 -14.61 -6.94
C THR A 6 8.37 -14.50 -8.13
N GLY A 7 8.06 -13.54 -9.01
CA GLY A 7 8.89 -13.21 -10.17
C GLY A 7 9.33 -14.45 -10.95
N LYS A 8 10.65 -14.61 -11.10
CA LYS A 8 11.28 -15.73 -11.79
C LYS A 8 11.57 -16.94 -10.89
N SER A 9 11.36 -16.81 -9.57
CA SER A 9 11.58 -17.88 -8.57
C SER A 9 10.29 -18.68 -8.31
N THR A 10 9.72 -19.22 -9.39
CA THR A 10 8.44 -19.95 -9.42
C THR A 10 7.29 -19.07 -8.91
N HIS A 11 6.80 -18.17 -9.76
CA HIS A 11 5.64 -17.33 -9.42
C HIS A 11 4.41 -18.19 -9.07
N LEU A 12 3.86 -18.02 -7.87
CA LEU A 12 2.64 -18.71 -7.47
C LEU A 12 1.47 -18.17 -8.30
N LYS A 13 0.86 -19.06 -9.08
CA LYS A 13 -0.34 -18.78 -9.88
C LYS A 13 -1.35 -19.88 -9.64
N CYS A 14 -2.61 -19.47 -9.49
CA CYS A 14 -3.74 -20.38 -9.42
C CYS A 14 -4.45 -20.32 -10.77
N GLU A 15 -4.05 -21.20 -11.68
CA GLU A 15 -4.46 -21.17 -13.09
C GLU A 15 -5.94 -21.48 -13.26
N LYS A 16 -6.50 -22.34 -12.39
CA LYS A 16 -7.92 -22.73 -12.46
C LYS A 16 -8.85 -21.68 -11.87
N THR A 17 -8.31 -20.75 -11.08
CA THR A 17 -9.07 -19.70 -10.42
C THR A 17 -8.70 -18.30 -10.92
N GLN A 18 -7.67 -18.12 -11.75
CA GLN A 18 -7.39 -16.86 -12.43
C GLN A 18 -8.26 -16.71 -13.68
N SER A 19 -9.13 -15.69 -13.72
CA SER A 19 -9.54 -15.14 -15.00
C SER A 19 -8.30 -14.49 -15.65
N ALA A 20 -8.22 -14.51 -16.99
CA ALA A 20 -7.09 -13.97 -17.75
C ALA A 20 -6.81 -12.46 -17.50
N ALA A 21 -7.64 -11.78 -16.71
CA ALA A 21 -7.52 -10.36 -16.34
C ALA A 21 -7.00 -10.12 -14.92
N SER A 22 -6.79 -11.17 -14.11
CA SER A 22 -6.59 -11.04 -12.66
C SER A 22 -5.15 -11.43 -12.26
N GLU A 23 -4.16 -10.69 -12.79
CA GLU A 23 -3.17 -10.17 -11.86
C GLU A 23 -3.96 -9.22 -10.96
N LEU A 24 -3.89 -9.34 -9.64
CA LEU A 24 -4.65 -8.54 -8.66
C LEU A 24 -4.39 -7.02 -8.85
N GLN A 25 -4.91 -6.43 -9.93
CA GLN A 25 -4.85 -5.02 -10.27
C GLN A 25 -5.98 -4.26 -9.58
N ASP A 26 -7.05 -4.96 -9.20
CA ASP A 26 -8.19 -4.39 -8.49
C ASP A 26 -8.45 -5.16 -7.17
N PRO A 27 -8.31 -4.50 -6.01
CA PRO A 27 -8.66 -5.07 -4.70
C PRO A 27 -10.12 -5.53 -4.56
N THR A 28 -11.02 -5.06 -5.44
CA THR A 28 -12.44 -5.46 -5.46
C THR A 28 -12.67 -6.82 -6.15
N ASP A 29 -11.65 -7.39 -6.79
CA ASP A 29 -11.72 -8.64 -7.56
C ASP A 29 -11.45 -9.90 -6.71
N LEU A 30 -11.36 -9.72 -5.37
CA LEU A 30 -11.19 -10.78 -4.38
C LEU A 30 -12.52 -11.53 -4.14
N ASP A 31 -12.83 -12.49 -4.99
CA ASP A 31 -13.95 -13.40 -4.77
C ASP A 31 -13.59 -14.42 -3.65
N PRO A 32 -14.21 -14.33 -2.45
CA PRO A 32 -13.73 -15.04 -1.25
C PRO A 32 -13.59 -16.57 -1.38
N PRO A 33 -14.49 -17.29 -2.07
CA PRO A 33 -14.33 -18.71 -2.40
C PRO A 33 -13.10 -19.04 -3.26
N ARG A 34 -12.54 -18.11 -4.03
CA ARG A 34 -11.31 -18.37 -4.82
C ARG A 34 -10.09 -18.55 -3.95
N ILE A 35 -10.02 -17.92 -2.78
CA ILE A 35 -8.87 -18.00 -1.88
C ILE A 35 -8.61 -19.45 -1.42
N PRO A 36 -9.58 -20.17 -0.80
CA PRO A 36 -9.35 -21.56 -0.40
C PRO A 36 -9.18 -22.51 -1.61
N ALA A 37 -9.83 -22.22 -2.74
CA ALA A 37 -9.64 -23.01 -3.96
C ALA A 37 -8.21 -22.88 -4.53
N CYS A 38 -7.68 -21.65 -4.54
CA CYS A 38 -6.31 -21.33 -4.92
C CYS A 38 -5.30 -21.96 -3.96
N ALA A 39 -5.51 -21.86 -2.64
CA ALA A 39 -4.68 -22.54 -1.65
C ALA A 39 -4.62 -24.06 -1.89
N LYS A 40 -5.78 -24.69 -2.13
CA LYS A 40 -5.84 -26.12 -2.45
C LYS A 40 -5.09 -26.47 -3.75
N GLU A 41 -5.25 -25.67 -4.80
CA GLU A 41 -4.53 -25.87 -6.07
C GLU A 41 -3.01 -25.78 -5.89
N LEU A 42 -2.54 -24.81 -5.10
CA LEU A 42 -1.13 -24.65 -4.79
C LEU A 42 -0.62 -25.81 -3.91
N GLU A 43 -1.40 -26.27 -2.93
CA GLU A 43 -1.05 -27.42 -2.09
C GLU A 43 -0.93 -28.71 -2.92
N GLU A 44 -1.86 -28.94 -3.85
CA GLU A 44 -1.81 -30.08 -4.78
C GLU A 44 -0.56 -30.03 -5.67
N ARG A 45 -0.09 -28.83 -6.05
CA ARG A 45 1.07 -28.64 -6.94
C ARG A 45 2.41 -28.68 -6.21
N TYR A 46 2.50 -28.09 -5.02
CA TYR A 46 3.76 -27.83 -4.33
C TYR A 46 3.88 -28.49 -2.95
N GLY A 47 2.81 -29.12 -2.45
CA GLY A 47 2.76 -29.69 -1.10
C GLY A 47 2.49 -28.63 -0.04
N ASP A 48 3.14 -28.75 1.11
CA ASP A 48 2.94 -27.83 2.23
C ASP A 48 3.32 -26.38 1.86
N LEU A 49 2.33 -25.49 1.85
CA LEU A 49 2.52 -24.08 1.50
C LEU A 49 3.35 -23.30 2.53
N ALA A 50 3.62 -23.85 3.71
CA ALA A 50 4.63 -23.30 4.62
C ALA A 50 6.01 -23.20 3.95
N ALA A 51 6.27 -23.99 2.89
CA ALA A 51 7.44 -23.85 2.04
C ALA A 51 7.57 -22.46 1.40
N PHE A 52 6.48 -21.70 1.22
CA PHE A 52 6.45 -20.34 0.68
C PHE A 52 6.34 -19.25 1.76
N SER A 53 6.54 -19.60 3.03
CA SER A 53 6.53 -18.64 4.13
C SER A 53 7.68 -17.64 4.07
N THR A 54 7.53 -16.53 4.80
CA THR A 54 8.57 -15.52 5.00
C THR A 54 9.81 -16.08 5.70
N THR A 55 9.64 -17.13 6.51
CA THR A 55 10.77 -17.85 7.13
C THR A 55 11.56 -18.61 6.08
N SER A 56 10.87 -19.35 5.22
CA SER A 56 11.49 -20.11 4.15
C SER A 56 12.19 -19.17 3.15
N ALA A 57 11.59 -18.03 2.82
CA ALA A 57 12.21 -16.99 2.00
C ALA A 57 13.49 -16.41 2.65
N ALA A 58 13.49 -16.17 3.95
CA ALA A 58 14.69 -15.70 4.66
C ALA A 58 15.81 -16.75 4.70
N ILE A 59 15.47 -18.05 4.77
CA ILE A 59 16.45 -19.15 4.68
C ILE A 59 17.09 -19.19 3.28
N ASP A 60 16.33 -18.94 2.21
CA ASP A 60 16.92 -18.82 0.86
C ASP A 60 17.91 -17.67 0.79
N LEU A 61 17.56 -16.52 1.37
CA LEU A 61 18.44 -15.35 1.39
C LEU A 61 19.71 -15.62 2.20
N ALA A 62 19.60 -16.29 3.36
CA ALA A 62 20.78 -16.71 4.12
C ALA A 62 21.68 -17.66 3.32
N SER A 63 21.09 -18.65 2.66
CA SER A 63 21.83 -19.61 1.82
C SER A 63 22.48 -18.91 0.62
N PHE A 64 21.76 -17.99 -0.03
CA PHE A 64 22.30 -17.19 -1.12
C PHE A 64 23.50 -16.33 -0.68
N ILE A 65 23.42 -15.70 0.50
CA ILE A 65 24.52 -14.93 1.05
C ILE A 65 25.70 -15.84 1.40
N SER A 66 25.46 -17.03 1.96
CA SER A 66 26.52 -18.00 2.25
C SER A 66 27.22 -18.53 0.99
N ASP A 67 26.46 -18.80 -0.07
CA ASP A 67 26.97 -19.44 -1.29
C ASP A 67 27.61 -18.43 -2.27
N TYR A 68 27.07 -17.21 -2.32
CA TYR A 68 27.42 -16.18 -3.31
C TYR A 68 27.85 -14.86 -2.69
N GLY A 69 27.98 -14.81 -1.37
CA GLY A 69 28.56 -13.69 -0.66
C GLY A 69 29.99 -13.42 -1.09
N ASN A 70 30.48 -12.26 -0.70
CA ASN A 70 31.90 -11.96 -0.81
C ASN A 70 32.55 -12.22 0.55
N ASP A 71 33.87 -12.37 0.61
CA ASP A 71 34.62 -12.49 1.89
C ASP A 71 34.58 -11.20 2.73
N PHE A 72 33.66 -10.27 2.44
CA PHE A 72 33.48 -9.00 3.10
C PHE A 72 32.14 -8.94 3.84
N SER A 73 31.96 -7.85 4.57
CA SER A 73 30.74 -7.52 5.30
C SER A 73 29.53 -7.35 4.37
N THR A 74 28.46 -8.13 4.58
CA THR A 74 27.18 -7.94 3.89
C THR A 74 26.25 -7.05 4.73
N THR A 75 25.60 -6.08 4.10
CA THR A 75 24.47 -5.32 4.69
C THR A 75 23.22 -5.59 3.88
N VAL A 76 22.11 -5.92 4.55
CA VAL A 76 20.84 -6.24 3.90
C VAL A 76 19.84 -5.11 4.09
N TYR A 77 19.29 -4.63 2.98
CA TYR A 77 18.29 -3.54 2.95
C TYR A 77 16.90 -4.11 2.66
N GLY A 78 15.95 -3.83 3.55
CA GLY A 78 14.56 -4.25 3.44
C GLY A 78 13.62 -3.06 3.31
N LEU A 79 12.93 -2.95 2.17
CA LEU A 79 11.93 -1.92 1.90
C LEU A 79 10.52 -2.51 2.07
N LYS A 80 9.65 -1.84 2.83
CA LYS A 80 8.25 -2.24 3.05
C LYS A 80 8.15 -3.71 3.45
N TYR A 81 7.41 -4.54 2.70
CA TYR A 81 7.32 -5.98 2.95
C TYR A 81 8.69 -6.68 3.07
N GLY A 82 9.70 -6.23 2.33
CA GLY A 82 11.06 -6.77 2.43
C GLY A 82 11.65 -6.64 3.83
N SER A 83 11.23 -5.64 4.61
CA SER A 83 11.66 -5.46 6.01
C SER A 83 11.30 -6.68 6.87
N LEU A 84 10.19 -7.36 6.59
CA LEU A 84 9.74 -8.54 7.34
C LEU A 84 10.63 -9.75 7.06
N TRP A 85 11.18 -9.88 5.85
CA TRP A 85 12.20 -10.89 5.57
C TRP A 85 13.54 -10.55 6.18
N VAL A 86 13.94 -9.27 6.15
CA VAL A 86 15.19 -8.82 6.75
C VAL A 86 15.15 -9.04 8.27
N GLU A 87 14.01 -8.80 8.92
CA GLU A 87 13.78 -9.14 10.33
C GLU A 87 13.93 -10.64 10.56
N ARG A 88 13.36 -11.47 9.68
CA ARG A 88 13.47 -12.93 9.80
C ARG A 88 14.88 -13.44 9.56
N LEU A 89 15.62 -12.84 8.62
CA LEU A 89 17.03 -13.11 8.38
C LEU A 89 17.89 -12.72 9.59
N MET A 90 17.58 -11.60 10.25
CA MET A 90 18.25 -11.20 11.49
C MET A 90 18.09 -12.27 12.57
N HIS A 91 16.91 -12.88 12.71
CA HIS A 91 16.70 -14.00 13.62
C HIS A 91 17.48 -15.27 13.25
N LEU A 92 17.78 -15.49 11.97
CA LEU A 92 18.64 -16.61 11.52
C LEU A 92 20.13 -16.34 11.79
N ASN A 93 20.52 -15.09 12.02
CA ASN A 93 21.87 -14.66 12.37
C ASN A 93 22.98 -15.25 11.47
N PRO A 94 22.90 -15.11 10.13
CA PRO A 94 23.96 -15.55 9.23
C PRO A 94 25.26 -14.76 9.52
N PRO A 95 26.42 -15.41 9.68
CA PRO A 95 27.65 -14.77 10.12
C PRO A 95 28.22 -13.75 9.12
N GLU A 96 27.86 -13.85 7.85
CA GLU A 96 28.29 -12.94 6.78
C GLU A 96 27.57 -11.58 6.84
N VAL A 97 26.40 -11.51 7.51
CA VAL A 97 25.60 -10.30 7.61
C VAL A 97 26.01 -9.48 8.83
N THR A 98 26.49 -8.28 8.56
CA THR A 98 27.04 -7.36 9.56
C THR A 98 26.16 -6.13 9.78
N GLY A 99 25.11 -5.96 8.97
CA GLY A 99 24.21 -4.82 9.04
C GLY A 99 22.85 -5.09 8.41
N TYR A 100 21.84 -4.42 8.95
CA TYR A 100 20.46 -4.48 8.48
C TYR A 100 19.89 -3.06 8.38
N VAL A 101 19.19 -2.76 7.30
CA VAL A 101 18.48 -1.49 7.10
C VAL A 101 17.01 -1.79 6.85
N PHE A 102 16.14 -1.16 7.63
CA PHE A 102 14.69 -1.29 7.51
C PHE A 102 14.12 0.06 7.06
N ASP A 103 13.59 0.12 5.83
CA ASP A 103 12.95 1.31 5.26
C ASP A 103 11.45 1.07 5.09
N GLY A 104 10.64 1.85 5.80
CA GLY A 104 9.20 1.62 5.94
C GLY A 104 8.88 0.27 6.61
N PRO A 105 9.32 0.04 7.86
CA PRO A 105 9.26 -1.27 8.51
C PRO A 105 7.83 -1.80 8.65
N THR A 106 7.61 -2.99 8.11
CA THR A 106 6.52 -3.92 8.43
C THR A 106 7.09 -5.06 9.28
N THR A 107 6.53 -5.30 10.46
CA THR A 107 6.99 -6.36 11.39
C THR A 107 5.81 -7.23 11.83
N THR A 108 6.05 -8.47 12.20
CA THR A 108 5.04 -9.35 12.84
C THR A 108 5.09 -9.23 14.35
N SER A 109 5.30 -8.02 14.88
CA SER A 109 5.51 -7.85 16.32
C SER A 109 4.37 -8.48 17.12
N GLY A 110 4.70 -9.19 18.20
CA GLY A 110 3.72 -9.67 19.19
C GLY A 110 3.18 -8.55 20.08
N ALA A 111 3.35 -7.28 19.71
CA ALA A 111 2.80 -6.15 20.42
C ALA A 111 1.27 -6.15 20.31
N ALA A 112 0.61 -5.57 21.31
CA ALA A 112 -0.84 -5.42 21.27
C ALA A 112 -1.26 -4.56 20.08
N LEU A 113 -2.44 -4.84 19.50
CA LEU A 113 -2.91 -4.23 18.24
C LEU A 113 -2.95 -2.70 18.30
N GLU A 114 -3.21 -2.14 19.48
CA GLU A 114 -3.24 -0.70 19.74
C GLU A 114 -1.86 -0.02 19.71
N ASN A 115 -0.79 -0.80 19.87
CA ASN A 115 0.60 -0.32 19.89
C ASN A 115 1.37 -0.71 18.62
N PHE A 116 0.67 -1.25 17.63
CA PHE A 116 1.29 -1.79 16.43
C PHE A 116 0.65 -1.20 15.16
N TYR A 117 1.50 -0.77 14.23
CA TYR A 117 1.04 -0.31 12.92
C TYR A 117 0.52 -1.49 12.10
N ASN A 118 -0.79 -1.60 11.96
CA ASN A 118 -1.42 -2.52 11.01
C ASN A 118 -1.65 -1.81 9.67
N VAL A 119 -1.46 -2.51 8.56
CA VAL A 119 -1.77 -1.99 7.23
C VAL A 119 -3.24 -1.57 7.10
N SER A 120 -4.15 -2.18 7.87
CA SER A 120 -5.55 -1.76 7.95
C SER A 120 -5.75 -0.37 8.57
N SER A 121 -4.76 0.12 9.33
CA SER A 121 -4.73 1.47 9.92
C SER A 121 -4.02 2.49 9.03
N LEU A 122 -3.57 2.10 7.83
CA LEU A 122 -2.90 2.99 6.87
C LEU A 122 -3.77 4.21 6.54
N ASN A 123 -5.10 4.07 6.53
CA ASN A 123 -6.02 5.18 6.30
C ASN A 123 -5.90 6.28 7.37
N VAL A 124 -5.73 5.92 8.65
CA VAL A 124 -5.54 6.87 9.75
C VAL A 124 -4.21 7.59 9.59
N ALA A 125 -3.11 6.85 9.39
CA ALA A 125 -1.79 7.45 9.19
C ALA A 125 -1.75 8.35 7.93
N SER A 126 -2.40 7.93 6.85
CA SER A 126 -2.51 8.74 5.62
C SER A 126 -3.34 10.00 5.83
N SER A 127 -4.34 9.95 6.72
CA SER A 127 -5.16 11.13 7.04
C SER A 127 -4.36 12.18 7.79
N GLU A 128 -3.45 11.79 8.69
CA GLU A 128 -2.55 12.71 9.38
C GLU A 128 -1.62 13.43 8.39
N VAL A 129 -1.05 12.69 7.43
CA VAL A 129 -0.21 13.27 6.36
C VAL A 129 -1.02 14.20 5.46
N ALA A 130 -2.25 13.81 5.11
CA ALA A 130 -3.15 14.63 4.31
C ALA A 130 -3.46 15.94 5.03
N ASP A 131 -3.80 15.89 6.31
CA ASP A 131 -4.07 17.07 7.12
C ASP A 131 -2.87 18.02 7.17
N ALA A 132 -1.67 17.48 7.44
CA ALA A 132 -0.44 18.27 7.45
C ALA A 132 -0.19 18.93 6.07
N PHE A 133 -0.40 18.20 4.98
CA PHE A 133 -0.24 18.75 3.63
C PHE A 133 -1.26 19.87 3.34
N LEU A 134 -2.52 19.69 3.73
CA LEU A 134 -3.56 20.71 3.52
C LEU A 134 -3.30 21.98 4.34
N ASP A 135 -2.70 21.84 5.53
CA ASP A 135 -2.35 22.96 6.41
C ASP A 135 -1.20 23.81 5.85
N LEU A 136 -0.29 23.23 5.05
CA LEU A 136 0.78 23.99 4.36
C LEU A 136 0.24 25.09 3.43
N CYS A 137 -1.01 24.96 2.96
CA CYS A 137 -1.64 26.00 2.14
C CYS A 137 -1.72 27.36 2.86
N ALA A 138 -1.79 27.37 4.20
CA ALA A 138 -1.80 28.63 4.96
C ALA A 138 -0.43 29.35 4.95
N GLU A 139 0.66 28.58 4.78
CA GLU A 139 2.04 29.07 4.71
C GLU A 139 2.43 29.50 3.29
N ASP A 140 1.78 28.94 2.27
CA ASP A 140 1.98 29.31 0.87
C ASP A 140 1.11 30.52 0.47
N SER A 141 1.74 31.62 0.02
CA SER A 141 1.01 32.85 -0.29
C SER A 141 0.04 32.72 -1.47
N GLU A 142 0.36 31.89 -2.45
CA GLU A 142 -0.47 31.69 -3.64
C GLU A 142 -1.70 30.85 -3.30
N CYS A 143 -1.50 29.74 -2.57
CA CYS A 143 -2.57 28.90 -2.06
C CYS A 143 -3.47 29.68 -1.09
N ASN A 144 -2.89 30.34 -0.08
CA ASN A 144 -3.64 31.06 0.94
C ASN A 144 -4.50 32.19 0.36
N ALA A 145 -4.05 32.84 -0.72
CA ALA A 145 -4.84 33.87 -1.41
C ALA A 145 -6.20 33.34 -1.92
N HIS A 146 -6.31 32.05 -2.24
CA HIS A 146 -7.53 31.42 -2.73
C HIS A 146 -8.46 30.93 -1.62
N PHE A 147 -7.92 30.42 -0.52
CA PHE A 147 -8.73 29.81 0.55
C PHE A 147 -8.97 30.75 1.75
N GLY A 148 -8.13 31.78 1.88
CA GLY A 148 -8.20 32.80 2.92
C GLY A 148 -8.40 32.22 4.32
N LYS A 149 -9.22 32.90 5.12
CA LYS A 149 -9.49 32.51 6.52
C LYS A 149 -10.17 31.16 6.68
N LYS A 150 -10.83 30.64 5.64
CA LYS A 150 -11.50 29.33 5.70
C LYS A 150 -10.46 28.20 5.65
N GLY A 151 -9.37 28.40 4.92
CA GLY A 151 -8.33 27.41 4.72
C GLY A 151 -8.76 26.29 3.77
N LEU A 152 -7.76 25.61 3.20
CA LEU A 152 -7.95 24.53 2.24
C LEU A 152 -8.70 23.35 2.86
N LYS A 153 -8.32 22.94 4.07
CA LYS A 153 -8.92 21.82 4.79
C LYS A 153 -10.43 21.97 5.02
N ALA A 154 -10.89 23.12 5.52
CA ALA A 154 -12.32 23.34 5.73
C ALA A 154 -13.08 23.55 4.41
N THR A 155 -12.41 24.01 3.36
CA THR A 155 -12.98 24.10 2.01
C THR A 155 -13.21 22.72 1.42
N LEU A 156 -12.26 21.79 1.56
CA LEU A 156 -12.41 20.39 1.17
C LEU A 156 -13.56 19.71 1.92
N ALA A 157 -13.65 19.90 3.25
CA ALA A 157 -14.75 19.35 4.04
C ALA A 157 -16.12 19.85 3.54
N HIS A 158 -16.22 21.14 3.19
CA HIS A 158 -17.43 21.71 2.63
C HIS A 158 -17.75 21.19 1.22
N LEU A 159 -16.73 21.01 0.37
CA LEU A 159 -16.89 20.44 -0.97
C LEU A 159 -17.43 19.01 -0.90
N LYS A 160 -16.84 18.16 -0.06
CA LYS A 160 -17.32 16.80 0.19
C LYS A 160 -18.80 16.78 0.59
N ALA A 161 -19.20 17.61 1.56
CA ALA A 161 -20.59 17.70 2.00
C ALA A 161 -21.53 18.16 0.87
N ARG A 162 -21.12 19.10 0.01
CA ARG A 162 -21.94 19.53 -1.14
C ARG A 162 -22.13 18.41 -2.16
N LEU A 163 -21.09 17.62 -2.42
CA LEU A 163 -21.15 16.50 -3.36
C LEU A 163 -22.13 15.44 -2.88
N ASP A 164 -22.08 15.06 -1.60
CA ASP A 164 -22.97 14.05 -1.03
C ASP A 164 -24.42 14.54 -0.89
N ASN A 165 -24.62 15.84 -0.63
CA ASN A 165 -25.96 16.44 -0.57
C ASN A 165 -26.63 16.56 -1.95
N ASN A 166 -25.86 16.50 -3.05
CA ASN A 166 -26.39 16.54 -4.41
C ASN A 166 -25.64 15.56 -5.33
N PRO A 167 -25.84 14.24 -5.14
CA PRO A 167 -25.07 13.21 -5.82
C PRO A 167 -25.39 13.10 -7.32
N THR A 168 -26.48 13.73 -7.77
CA THR A 168 -26.88 13.73 -9.19
C THR A 168 -26.35 14.93 -9.97
N SER A 169 -25.69 15.88 -9.30
CA SER A 169 -25.05 17.04 -9.93
C SER A 169 -24.00 16.61 -10.95
N THR A 170 -23.74 17.46 -11.94
CA THR A 170 -22.72 17.20 -12.97
C THR A 170 -21.34 16.97 -12.34
N CYS A 171 -21.00 17.71 -11.28
CA CYS A 171 -19.72 17.57 -10.57
C CYS A 171 -19.64 16.22 -9.84
N ALA A 172 -20.69 15.84 -9.08
CA ALA A 172 -20.72 14.55 -8.39
C ALA A 172 -20.61 13.37 -9.36
N LYS A 173 -21.30 13.42 -10.51
CA LYS A 173 -21.19 12.41 -11.57
C LYS A 173 -19.81 12.37 -12.22
N LEU A 174 -19.16 13.52 -12.41
CA LEU A 174 -17.81 13.58 -12.96
C LEU A 174 -16.82 12.92 -12.01
N VAL A 175 -16.85 13.29 -10.73
CA VAL A 175 -15.94 12.74 -9.71
C VAL A 175 -16.10 11.23 -9.59
N THR A 176 -17.34 10.71 -9.51
CA THR A 176 -17.58 9.26 -9.44
C THR A 176 -17.22 8.53 -10.73
N SER A 177 -17.24 9.20 -11.89
CA SER A 177 -16.80 8.58 -13.16
C SER A 177 -15.28 8.42 -13.27
N LEU A 178 -14.52 9.19 -12.48
CA LEU A 178 -13.04 9.17 -12.46
C LEU A 178 -12.50 8.18 -11.42
N GLU A 179 -13.35 7.67 -10.54
CA GLU A 179 -12.98 6.70 -9.53
C GLU A 179 -12.79 5.30 -10.12
N TYR A 180 -11.73 4.63 -9.69
CA TYR A 180 -11.52 3.21 -9.86
C TYR A 180 -12.06 2.50 -8.60
N GLY A 181 -13.29 2.00 -8.65
CA GLY A 181 -13.95 1.39 -7.49
C GLY A 181 -15.44 1.11 -7.69
N GLU A 182 -16.12 0.69 -6.61
CA GLU A 182 -17.57 0.45 -6.66
C GLU A 182 -18.33 1.76 -6.89
N LYS A 183 -19.16 1.80 -7.94
CA LYS A 183 -20.00 2.98 -8.29
C LYS A 183 -21.12 3.27 -7.28
N THR A 184 -21.14 2.55 -6.16
CA THR A 184 -22.09 2.67 -5.05
C THR A 184 -21.61 3.66 -4.00
N ASP A 185 -20.32 4.01 -3.99
CA ASP A 185 -19.74 4.90 -3.00
C ASP A 185 -20.23 6.35 -3.14
N PRO A 186 -20.35 7.10 -2.02
CA PRO A 186 -20.71 8.51 -2.07
C PRO A 186 -19.70 9.31 -2.91
N PRO A 187 -20.13 10.33 -3.67
CA PRO A 187 -19.23 11.18 -4.44
C PRO A 187 -18.09 11.82 -3.64
N SER A 188 -18.26 12.04 -2.34
CA SER A 188 -17.18 12.50 -1.48
C SER A 188 -16.08 11.46 -1.23
N MET A 189 -16.41 10.17 -1.23
CA MET A 189 -15.44 9.07 -1.11
C MET A 189 -14.64 8.95 -2.39
N ALA A 190 -15.31 9.04 -3.55
CA ALA A 190 -14.66 9.15 -4.86
C ALA A 190 -13.64 10.30 -4.90
N LEU A 191 -14.04 11.49 -4.41
CA LEU A 191 -13.12 12.62 -4.31
C LEU A 191 -11.94 12.30 -3.39
N GLN A 192 -12.17 11.67 -2.24
CA GLN A 192 -11.10 11.30 -1.31
C GLN A 192 -10.09 10.34 -1.93
N ASN A 193 -10.55 9.34 -2.68
CA ASN A 193 -9.68 8.37 -3.33
C ASN A 193 -8.81 9.03 -4.42
N ILE A 194 -9.39 9.94 -5.20
CA ILE A 194 -8.65 10.76 -6.18
C ILE A 194 -7.59 11.61 -5.47
N LEU A 195 -8.00 12.38 -4.45
CA LEU A 195 -7.07 13.26 -3.72
C LEU A 195 -5.97 12.48 -2.98
N GLY A 196 -6.29 11.31 -2.43
CA GLY A 196 -5.32 10.41 -1.80
C GLY A 196 -4.28 9.89 -2.79
N THR A 197 -4.70 9.56 -4.01
CA THR A 197 -3.79 9.17 -5.09
C THR A 197 -2.85 10.33 -5.46
N LEU A 198 -3.39 11.54 -5.61
CA LEU A 198 -2.57 12.74 -5.90
C LEU A 198 -1.59 13.05 -4.77
N LEU A 199 -2.02 12.89 -3.51
CA LEU A 199 -1.19 13.17 -2.33
C LEU A 199 0.07 12.29 -2.29
N GLY A 200 -0.06 11.03 -2.72
CA GLY A 200 1.05 10.07 -2.76
C GLY A 200 2.12 10.40 -3.82
N ASP A 201 1.81 11.24 -4.80
CA ASP A 201 2.76 11.66 -5.83
C ASP A 201 3.25 13.09 -5.56
N MET A 202 4.58 13.23 -5.45
CA MET A 202 5.21 14.51 -5.07
C MET A 202 4.92 15.66 -6.05
N THR A 203 4.67 15.35 -7.33
CA THR A 203 4.35 16.33 -8.37
C THR A 203 2.85 16.61 -8.39
N MET A 204 2.04 15.55 -8.40
CA MET A 204 0.59 15.66 -8.56
C MET A 204 -0.12 16.22 -7.33
N ARG A 205 0.46 16.10 -6.12
CA ARG A 205 -0.13 16.67 -4.90
C ARG A 205 -0.33 18.19 -4.98
N THR A 206 0.41 18.88 -5.84
CA THR A 206 0.23 20.31 -6.10
C THR A 206 -1.09 20.65 -6.82
N LEU A 207 -1.77 19.65 -7.40
CA LEU A 207 -3.09 19.79 -8.02
C LEU A 207 -4.24 19.72 -7.00
N ILE A 208 -3.98 19.30 -5.76
CA ILE A 208 -5.00 19.18 -4.71
C ILE A 208 -5.69 20.53 -4.45
N PRO A 209 -4.97 21.65 -4.18
CA PRO A 209 -5.64 22.93 -3.94
C PRO A 209 -6.48 23.39 -5.14
N PRO A 210 -5.99 23.42 -6.39
CA PRO A 210 -6.81 23.76 -7.55
C PRO A 210 -8.09 22.91 -7.69
N ILE A 211 -8.04 21.61 -7.43
CA ILE A 211 -9.21 20.72 -7.48
C ILE A 211 -10.24 21.09 -6.40
N VAL A 212 -9.79 21.42 -5.20
CA VAL A 212 -10.66 21.79 -4.07
C VAL A 212 -11.28 23.18 -4.24
N TYR A 213 -10.62 24.07 -4.97
CA TYR A 213 -11.10 25.44 -5.19
C TYR A 213 -12.27 25.52 -6.19
N MET A 214 -12.35 24.59 -7.15
CA MET A 214 -13.42 24.54 -8.17
C MET A 214 -14.82 24.34 -7.57
#